data_AF-A0A257M863-F1
#
_entry.id   AF-A0A257M863-F1
#
_cell.length_a   1.000
_cell.length_b   1.000
_cell.length_c   1.000
_cell.angle_alpha   90.00
_cell.angle_beta   90.00
_cell.angle_gamma   90.00
#
_symmetry.space_group_name_H-M   'P 1'
#
loop_
_entity.id
_entity.type
_entity.pdbx_description
1 polymer ?
#
loop_
_entity_poly.entity_id
_entity_poly.type
_entity_poly.pdbx_seq_one_letter_code
_entity_poly.pdbx_strand_id
1 'polypeptide(L)'
;MAGEKDDGIRAAQSAAQGDLQSAILAVRSMLMPLQQGEFSGKMSKVSVYVQSAGRARDARSLNNFIRFAHLNLDAALVQALEAAVWRPKLASKTDEHKKAAALQKTFDRLENPAEALLGHFASSSDPMNKYLVAGPWGHEYLKKRGIDLEDYDRELCGMLGIGETAAGKVLQSYAGIRRSIDQVLIQALLMLEGSGIK
;
A
#
# COMPACT_ATOMS: atom_id res chain seq x y z
N MET A 1 8.75 19.99 -43.92
CA MET A 1 8.50 20.43 -42.53
C MET A 1 7.24 19.84 -41.88
N ALA A 2 6.30 19.20 -42.60
CA ALA A 2 5.17 18.51 -41.97
C ALA A 2 5.50 17.09 -41.45
N GLY A 3 6.50 16.40 -42.03
CA GLY A 3 6.89 15.03 -41.64
C GLY A 3 7.62 14.92 -40.30
N GLU A 4 8.59 15.81 -40.03
CA GLU A 4 9.39 15.77 -38.78
C GLU A 4 8.56 16.00 -37.51
N LYS A 5 7.45 16.73 -37.62
CA LYS A 5 6.55 17.00 -36.49
C LYS A 5 5.66 15.80 -36.17
N ASP A 6 5.26 15.02 -37.17
CA ASP A 6 4.41 13.82 -37.00
C ASP A 6 5.23 12.63 -36.48
N ASP A 7 6.49 12.50 -36.92
CA ASP A 7 7.41 11.47 -36.44
C ASP A 7 7.79 11.68 -34.96
N GLY A 8 7.99 12.94 -34.54
CA GLY A 8 8.27 13.28 -33.14
C GLY A 8 7.11 12.98 -32.18
N ILE A 9 5.86 13.21 -32.62
CA ILE A 9 4.66 12.90 -31.83
C ILE A 9 4.49 11.39 -31.66
N ARG A 10 4.70 10.60 -32.73
CA ARG A 10 4.61 9.13 -32.67
C ARG A 10 5.68 8.52 -31.78
N ALA A 11 6.91 9.03 -31.82
CA ALA A 11 8.00 8.57 -30.95
C ALA A 11 7.68 8.83 -29.47
N ALA A 12 7.16 10.02 -29.14
CA ALA A 12 6.77 10.37 -27.77
C ALA A 12 5.61 9.50 -27.25
N GLN A 13 4.61 9.22 -28.08
CA GLN A 13 3.50 8.34 -27.73
C GLN A 13 3.97 6.88 -27.51
N SER A 14 4.87 6.39 -28.36
CA SER A 14 5.46 5.05 -28.19
C SER A 14 6.29 4.93 -26.91
N ALA A 15 7.02 5.99 -26.53
CA ALA A 15 7.81 6.01 -25.30
C ALA A 15 6.91 6.01 -24.06
N ALA A 16 5.89 6.89 -24.00
CA ALA A 16 4.94 6.95 -22.90
C ALA A 16 4.16 5.63 -22.71
N GLN A 17 3.80 4.96 -23.82
CA GLN A 17 3.20 3.63 -23.77
C GLN A 17 4.16 2.57 -23.20
N GLY A 18 5.45 2.65 -23.55
CA GLY A 18 6.49 1.79 -22.99
C GLY A 18 6.68 1.98 -21.47
N ASP A 19 6.66 3.23 -21.00
CA ASP A 19 6.80 3.56 -19.58
C ASP A 19 5.60 3.07 -18.77
N LEU A 20 4.37 3.27 -19.27
CA LEU A 20 3.16 2.74 -18.65
C LEU A 20 3.18 1.21 -18.57
N GLN A 21 3.56 0.54 -19.66
CA GLN A 21 3.64 -0.92 -19.68
C GLN A 21 4.69 -1.44 -18.69
N SER A 22 5.82 -0.75 -18.56
CA SER A 22 6.87 -1.08 -17.59
C SER A 22 6.38 -0.92 -16.15
N ALA A 23 5.65 0.15 -15.84
CA ALA A 23 5.05 0.36 -14.52
C ALA A 23 4.04 -0.74 -14.17
N ILE A 24 3.20 -1.16 -15.11
CA ILE A 24 2.23 -2.26 -14.91
C ILE A 24 2.96 -3.59 -14.66
N LEU A 25 4.03 -3.86 -15.41
CA LEU A 25 4.84 -5.07 -15.22
C LEU A 25 5.53 -5.08 -13.85
N ALA A 26 6.02 -3.94 -13.37
CA ALA A 26 6.62 -3.82 -12.05
C ALA A 26 5.63 -4.18 -10.93
N VAL A 27 4.38 -3.67 -11.00
CA VAL A 27 3.34 -4.08 -10.04
C VAL A 27 3.05 -5.58 -10.14
N ARG A 28 2.95 -6.13 -11.35
CA ARG A 28 2.68 -7.55 -11.56
C ARG A 28 3.79 -8.43 -10.96
N SER A 29 5.06 -8.08 -11.14
CA SER A 29 6.17 -8.84 -10.58
C SER A 29 6.16 -8.84 -9.05
N MET A 30 5.78 -7.72 -8.42
CA MET A 30 5.66 -7.64 -6.96
C MET A 30 4.46 -8.43 -6.42
N LEU A 31 3.36 -8.49 -7.17
CA LEU A 31 2.17 -9.24 -6.76
C LEU A 31 2.31 -10.76 -6.93
N MET A 32 3.08 -11.22 -7.90
CA MET A 32 3.23 -12.65 -8.21
C MET A 32 3.53 -13.54 -6.98
N PRO A 33 4.50 -13.22 -6.10
CA PRO A 33 4.75 -14.03 -4.90
C PRO A 33 3.60 -14.00 -3.87
N LEU A 34 2.69 -13.03 -3.95
CA LEU A 34 1.57 -12.84 -3.02
C LEU A 34 0.24 -13.36 -3.56
N GLN A 35 0.22 -13.88 -4.80
CA GLN A 35 -0.98 -14.42 -5.44
C GLN A 35 -1.32 -15.86 -5.04
N GLN A 36 -0.59 -16.41 -4.07
CA GLN A 36 -0.84 -17.73 -3.50
C GLN A 36 -1.28 -17.62 -2.05
N GLY A 37 -2.15 -18.54 -1.62
CA GLY A 37 -2.61 -18.62 -0.23
C GLY A 37 -3.70 -17.60 0.13
N GLU A 38 -3.73 -17.24 1.42
CA GLU A 38 -4.85 -16.55 2.09
C GLU A 38 -5.20 -15.17 1.49
N PHE A 39 -4.20 -14.44 0.98
CA PHE A 39 -4.38 -13.07 0.47
C PHE A 39 -4.57 -12.99 -1.05
N SER A 40 -4.50 -14.14 -1.74
CA SER A 40 -4.51 -14.25 -3.21
C SER A 40 -5.70 -13.54 -3.87
N GLY A 41 -6.89 -13.61 -3.27
CA GLY A 41 -8.10 -12.99 -3.79
C GLY A 41 -8.01 -11.46 -3.86
N LYS A 42 -7.36 -10.83 -2.88
CA LYS A 42 -7.12 -9.37 -2.87
C LYS A 42 -6.03 -9.00 -3.87
N MET A 43 -4.92 -9.73 -3.88
CA MET A 43 -3.80 -9.48 -4.82
C MET A 43 -4.20 -9.64 -6.28
N SER A 44 -5.10 -10.58 -6.57
CA SER A 44 -5.68 -10.75 -7.90
C SER A 44 -6.49 -9.53 -8.33
N LYS A 45 -7.29 -8.95 -7.42
CA LYS A 45 -8.06 -7.73 -7.69
C LYS A 45 -7.15 -6.52 -7.92
N VAL A 46 -6.08 -6.37 -7.14
CA VAL A 46 -5.07 -5.32 -7.37
C VAL A 46 -4.53 -5.42 -8.80
N SER A 47 -4.12 -6.62 -9.23
CA SER A 47 -3.63 -6.84 -10.59
C SER A 47 -4.66 -6.48 -11.66
N VAL A 48 -5.93 -6.86 -11.47
CA VAL A 48 -7.02 -6.56 -12.43
C VAL A 48 -7.26 -5.05 -12.55
N TYR A 49 -7.27 -4.33 -11.44
CA TYR A 49 -7.49 -2.89 -11.45
C TYR A 49 -6.31 -2.13 -12.04
N VAL A 50 -5.07 -2.54 -11.76
CA VAL A 50 -3.87 -1.95 -12.36
C VAL A 50 -3.83 -2.18 -13.88
N GLN A 51 -4.20 -3.37 -14.35
CA GLN A 51 -4.33 -3.63 -15.78
C GLN A 51 -5.46 -2.81 -16.43
N SER A 52 -6.57 -2.62 -15.73
CA SER A 52 -7.69 -1.79 -16.19
C SER A 52 -7.29 -0.31 -16.26
N ALA A 53 -6.49 0.17 -15.30
CA ALA A 53 -5.92 1.52 -15.31
C ALA A 53 -5.07 1.77 -16.55
N GLY A 54 -4.23 0.80 -16.94
CA GLY A 54 -3.43 0.87 -18.17
C GLY A 54 -4.23 0.91 -19.48
N ARG A 55 -5.54 0.63 -19.42
CA ARG A 55 -6.46 0.65 -20.57
C ARG A 55 -7.50 1.77 -20.47
N ALA A 56 -7.44 2.58 -19.42
CA ALA A 56 -8.37 3.67 -19.20
C ALA A 56 -8.23 4.71 -20.32
N ARG A 57 -9.35 5.25 -20.77
CA ARG A 57 -9.40 6.25 -21.84
C ARG A 57 -9.67 7.66 -21.33
N ASP A 58 -9.93 7.79 -20.04
CA ASP A 58 -10.26 9.06 -19.40
C ASP A 58 -9.75 9.07 -17.96
N ALA A 59 -9.50 10.27 -17.44
CA ALA A 59 -8.92 10.45 -16.12
C ALA A 59 -9.85 9.93 -15.00
N ARG A 60 -11.18 9.99 -15.17
CA ARG A 60 -12.13 9.52 -14.16
C ARG A 60 -12.06 8.00 -14.01
N SER A 61 -12.09 7.26 -15.12
CA SER A 61 -11.96 5.81 -15.12
C SER A 61 -10.61 5.37 -14.54
N LEU A 62 -9.52 6.05 -14.94
CA LEU A 62 -8.19 5.81 -14.41
C LEU A 62 -8.15 5.96 -12.88
N ASN A 63 -8.62 7.10 -12.37
CA ASN A 63 -8.65 7.37 -10.93
C ASN A 63 -9.49 6.33 -10.17
N ASN A 64 -10.62 5.90 -10.72
CA ASN A 64 -11.44 4.86 -10.10
C ASN A 64 -10.70 3.53 -10.01
N PHE A 65 -10.03 3.08 -11.08
CA PHE A 65 -9.27 1.84 -11.07
C PHE A 65 -8.11 1.90 -10.08
N ILE A 66 -7.34 2.98 -10.05
CA ILE A 66 -6.24 3.17 -9.10
C ILE A 66 -6.76 3.17 -7.65
N ARG A 67 -7.88 3.88 -7.39
CA ARG A 67 -8.53 3.85 -6.08
C ARG A 67 -8.92 2.43 -5.66
N PHE A 68 -9.51 1.65 -6.56
CA PHE A 68 -9.88 0.26 -6.26
C PHE A 68 -8.68 -0.66 -6.08
N ALA A 69 -7.57 -0.42 -6.77
CA ALA A 69 -6.31 -1.12 -6.54
C ALA A 69 -5.82 -0.87 -5.11
N HIS A 70 -5.73 0.40 -4.69
CA HIS A 70 -5.35 0.78 -3.32
C HIS A 70 -6.28 0.20 -2.26
N LEU A 71 -7.60 0.25 -2.46
CA LEU A 71 -8.56 -0.33 -1.51
C LEU A 71 -8.38 -1.85 -1.32
N ASN A 72 -8.01 -2.58 -2.38
CA ASN A 72 -7.76 -4.01 -2.25
C ASN A 72 -6.40 -4.31 -1.60
N LEU A 73 -5.38 -3.48 -1.86
CA LEU A 73 -4.09 -3.57 -1.20
C LEU A 73 -4.21 -3.26 0.30
N ASP A 74 -4.92 -2.20 0.67
CA ASP A 74 -5.22 -1.82 2.05
C ASP A 74 -5.99 -2.92 2.79
N ALA A 75 -6.98 -3.52 2.13
CA ALA A 75 -7.71 -4.64 2.71
C ALA A 75 -6.82 -5.88 2.92
N ALA A 76 -5.86 -6.13 2.03
CA ALA A 76 -4.89 -7.21 2.20
C ALA A 76 -3.94 -6.94 3.37
N LEU A 77 -3.47 -5.69 3.53
CA LEU A 77 -2.67 -5.28 4.67
C LEU A 77 -3.42 -5.51 5.99
N VAL A 78 -4.67 -5.07 6.09
CA VAL A 78 -5.48 -5.27 7.30
C VAL A 78 -5.63 -6.75 7.64
N GLN A 79 -5.94 -7.60 6.65
CA GLN A 79 -6.05 -9.05 6.88
C GLN A 79 -4.71 -9.66 7.32
N ALA A 80 -3.60 -9.25 6.71
CA ALA A 80 -2.28 -9.71 7.09
C ALA A 80 -1.94 -9.31 8.54
N LEU A 81 -2.30 -8.09 8.96
CA LEU A 81 -2.11 -7.62 10.33
C LEU A 81 -2.98 -8.38 11.33
N GLU A 82 -4.23 -8.67 10.99
CA GLU A 82 -5.14 -9.47 11.81
C GLU A 82 -4.65 -10.92 11.96
N ALA A 83 -4.00 -11.48 10.94
CA ALA A 83 -3.37 -12.79 10.99
C ALA A 83 -2.04 -12.79 11.77
N ALA A 84 -1.28 -11.69 11.69
CA ALA A 84 0.04 -11.56 12.29
C ALA A 84 0.03 -11.21 13.79
N VAL A 85 -0.95 -10.41 14.23
CA VAL A 85 -0.94 -9.80 15.56
C VAL A 85 -2.12 -10.29 16.39
N TRP A 86 -1.80 -10.95 17.51
CA TRP A 86 -2.81 -11.50 18.40
C TRP A 86 -3.67 -10.40 19.05
N ARG A 87 -5.00 -10.50 18.87
CA ARG A 87 -5.98 -9.62 19.52
C ARG A 87 -6.47 -10.21 20.85
N PRO A 88 -6.38 -9.48 21.97
CA PRO A 88 -6.93 -9.93 23.25
C PRO A 88 -8.45 -10.13 23.22
N LYS A 89 -8.92 -11.32 23.61
CA LYS A 89 -10.35 -11.73 23.51
C LYS A 89 -11.31 -10.93 24.40
N LEU A 90 -10.86 -10.42 25.54
CA LEU A 90 -11.72 -9.82 26.58
C LEU A 90 -11.89 -8.30 26.44
N ALA A 91 -11.32 -7.68 25.40
CA ALA A 91 -11.45 -6.24 25.23
C ALA A 91 -12.71 -5.86 24.46
N SER A 92 -13.52 -4.99 25.05
CA SER A 92 -14.62 -4.37 24.32
C SER A 92 -14.06 -3.41 23.26
N LYS A 93 -14.83 -3.18 22.19
CA LYS A 93 -14.47 -2.15 21.20
C LYS A 93 -14.27 -0.78 21.86
N THR A 94 -15.08 -0.46 22.88
CA THR A 94 -14.96 0.81 23.61
C THR A 94 -13.61 0.96 24.30
N ASP A 95 -13.08 -0.11 24.89
CA ASP A 95 -11.78 -0.08 25.56
C ASP A 95 -10.64 0.08 24.56
N GLU A 96 -10.73 -0.61 23.42
CA GLU A 96 -9.80 -0.44 22.30
C GLU A 96 -9.76 1.01 21.83
N HIS A 97 -10.91 1.64 21.60
CA HIS A 97 -10.99 3.03 21.14
C HIS A 97 -10.42 4.01 22.18
N LYS A 98 -10.75 3.83 23.47
CA LYS A 98 -10.22 4.68 24.54
C LYS A 98 -8.70 4.59 24.61
N LYS A 99 -8.17 3.37 24.50
CA LYS A 99 -6.72 3.13 24.59
C LYS A 99 -5.99 3.62 23.35
N ALA A 100 -6.53 3.37 22.16
CA ALA A 100 -6.05 3.93 20.91
C ALA A 100 -5.98 5.46 20.97
N ALA A 101 -7.01 6.13 21.49
CA ALA A 101 -7.00 7.59 21.65
C ALA A 101 -5.93 8.08 22.64
N ALA A 102 -5.66 7.34 23.72
CA ALA A 102 -4.59 7.66 24.66
C ALA A 102 -3.19 7.49 24.04
N LEU A 103 -2.99 6.40 23.30
CA LEU A 103 -1.77 6.15 22.54
C LEU A 103 -1.56 7.25 21.49
N GLN A 104 -2.61 7.60 20.74
CA GLN A 104 -2.56 8.67 19.75
C GLN A 104 -2.06 9.98 20.35
N LYS A 105 -2.64 10.43 21.47
CA LYS A 105 -2.21 11.65 22.17
C LYS A 105 -0.75 11.62 22.60
N THR A 106 -0.22 10.43 22.88
CA THR A 106 1.17 10.23 23.28
C THR A 106 2.09 10.34 22.07
N PHE A 107 1.83 9.58 21.02
CA PHE A 107 2.64 9.57 19.80
C PHE A 107 2.53 10.88 19.00
N ASP A 108 1.42 11.61 19.12
CA ASP A 108 1.24 12.87 18.41
C ASP A 108 2.23 13.96 18.81
N ARG A 109 2.82 13.84 20.00
CA ARG A 109 3.83 14.77 20.54
C ARG A 109 5.27 14.40 20.15
N LEU A 110 5.46 13.27 19.49
CA LEU A 110 6.78 12.75 19.14
C LEU A 110 7.14 13.10 17.70
N GLU A 111 8.44 13.35 17.50
CA GLU A 111 9.02 13.67 16.20
C GLU A 111 9.03 12.44 15.29
N ASN A 112 9.42 11.27 15.82
CA ASN A 112 9.44 10.00 15.11
C ASN A 112 8.41 9.01 15.69
N PRO A 113 7.13 9.09 15.27
CA PRO A 113 6.10 8.21 15.81
C PRO A 113 6.25 6.74 15.37
N ALA A 114 6.90 6.45 14.23
CA ALA A 114 7.12 5.08 13.76
C ALA A 114 8.09 4.32 14.67
N GLU A 115 9.23 4.93 14.97
CA GLU A 115 10.21 4.39 15.94
C GLU A 115 9.58 4.29 17.34
N ALA A 116 8.80 5.29 17.74
CA ALA A 116 8.12 5.26 19.05
C ALA A 116 7.10 4.12 19.17
N LEU A 117 6.36 3.81 18.10
CA LEU A 117 5.46 2.65 18.06
C LEU A 117 6.25 1.35 18.23
N LEU A 118 7.32 1.15 17.46
CA LEU A 118 8.17 -0.05 17.57
C LEU A 118 8.78 -0.20 18.97
N GLY A 119 9.33 0.88 19.52
CA GLY A 119 9.85 0.92 20.89
C GLY A 119 8.79 0.58 21.93
N HIS A 120 7.58 1.15 21.79
CA HIS A 120 6.46 0.85 22.69
C HIS A 120 6.00 -0.61 22.58
N PHE A 121 5.99 -1.18 21.38
CA PHE A 121 5.69 -2.59 21.17
C PHE A 121 6.71 -3.50 21.88
N ALA A 122 8.00 -3.18 21.76
CA ALA A 122 9.07 -3.94 22.39
C ALA A 122 9.04 -3.85 23.92
N SER A 123 8.79 -2.67 24.48
CA SER A 123 8.84 -2.42 25.93
C SER A 123 7.54 -2.76 26.67
N SER A 124 6.39 -2.72 26.00
CA SER A 124 5.10 -2.93 26.65
C SER A 124 4.86 -4.39 26.98
N SER A 125 4.50 -4.71 28.22
CA SER A 125 4.00 -6.03 28.61
C SER A 125 2.49 -6.19 28.35
N ASP A 126 1.78 -5.08 28.10
CA ASP A 126 0.34 -5.04 27.92
C ASP A 126 -0.06 -5.58 26.53
N PRO A 127 -0.82 -6.70 26.46
CA PRO A 127 -1.18 -7.31 25.17
C PRO A 127 -2.06 -6.44 24.29
N MET A 128 -2.89 -5.56 24.87
CA MET A 128 -3.71 -4.63 24.10
C MET A 128 -2.87 -3.51 23.50
N ASN A 129 -1.86 -3.02 24.22
CA ASN A 129 -0.92 -2.06 23.63
C ASN A 129 -0.18 -2.69 22.45
N LYS A 130 0.29 -3.92 22.61
CA LYS A 130 0.96 -4.65 21.52
C LYS A 130 0.04 -4.80 20.31
N TYR A 131 -1.21 -5.23 20.53
CA TYR A 131 -2.19 -5.36 19.47
C TYR A 131 -2.49 -4.04 18.75
N LEU A 132 -2.72 -2.95 19.48
CA LEU A 132 -3.04 -1.66 18.86
C LEU A 132 -1.88 -1.15 18.02
N VAL A 133 -0.67 -1.15 18.60
CA VAL A 133 0.53 -0.61 17.99
C VAL A 133 0.98 -1.41 16.77
N ALA A 134 1.10 -2.74 16.90
CA ALA A 134 1.51 -3.59 15.79
C ALA A 134 0.38 -3.92 14.81
N GLY A 135 -0.89 -3.71 15.19
CA GLY A 135 -2.04 -4.11 14.41
C GLY A 135 -2.58 -3.01 13.47
N PRO A 136 -3.83 -3.16 12.99
CA PRO A 136 -4.44 -2.25 12.02
C PRO A 136 -4.47 -0.79 12.46
N TRP A 137 -4.66 -0.52 13.76
CA TRP A 137 -4.72 0.86 14.26
C TRP A 137 -3.40 1.60 14.11
N GLY A 138 -2.26 1.00 14.50
CA GLY A 138 -0.95 1.63 14.38
C GLY A 138 -0.56 1.95 12.94
N HIS A 139 -0.88 1.05 12.00
CA HIS A 139 -0.63 1.27 10.58
C HIS A 139 -1.50 2.38 10.01
N GLU A 140 -2.80 2.39 10.34
CA GLU A 140 -3.73 3.46 9.97
C GLU A 140 -3.27 4.82 10.53
N TYR A 141 -2.77 4.85 11.76
CA TYR A 141 -2.23 6.04 12.40
C TYR A 141 -1.01 6.59 11.64
N LEU A 142 -0.03 5.75 11.33
CA LEU A 142 1.16 6.13 10.57
C LEU A 142 0.82 6.59 9.14
N LYS A 143 -0.08 5.89 8.45
CA LYS A 143 -0.57 6.30 7.12
C LYS A 143 -1.19 7.70 7.14
N LYS A 144 -2.02 8.03 8.14
CA LYS A 144 -2.62 9.37 8.29
C LYS A 144 -1.61 10.47 8.52
N ARG A 145 -0.43 10.11 9.04
CA ARG A 145 0.70 11.02 9.26
C ARG A 145 1.60 11.16 8.01
N GLY A 146 1.28 10.46 6.91
CA GLY A 146 2.08 10.48 5.69
C GLY A 146 3.41 9.74 5.82
N ILE A 147 3.52 8.82 6.78
CA ILE A 147 4.75 8.06 7.01
C ILE A 147 4.79 6.86 6.05
N ASP A 148 5.95 6.68 5.41
CA ASP A 148 6.23 5.47 4.64
C ASP A 148 6.43 4.30 5.60
N LEU A 149 5.67 3.23 5.37
CA LEU A 149 5.65 2.07 6.25
C LEU A 149 6.78 1.08 5.97
N GLU A 150 7.59 1.25 4.92
CA GLU A 150 8.53 0.23 4.49
C GLU A 150 9.51 -0.24 5.59
N ASP A 151 10.21 0.70 6.23
CA ASP A 151 11.15 0.35 7.29
C ASP A 151 10.43 -0.11 8.56
N TYR A 152 9.28 0.51 8.86
CA TYR A 152 8.43 0.11 9.98
C TYR A 152 7.94 -1.35 9.86
N ASP A 153 7.41 -1.72 8.70
CA ASP A 153 6.88 -3.05 8.41
C ASP A 153 8.00 -4.10 8.42
N ARG A 154 9.19 -3.76 7.91
CA ARG A 154 10.37 -4.64 7.96
C ARG A 154 10.79 -4.91 9.40
N GLU A 155 10.93 -3.87 10.21
CA GLU A 155 11.33 -4.02 11.61
C GLU A 155 10.27 -4.75 12.43
N LEU A 156 9.00 -4.39 12.26
CA LEU A 156 7.88 -5.06 12.93
C LEU A 156 7.82 -6.56 12.57
N CYS A 157 8.00 -6.91 11.30
CA CYS A 157 8.05 -8.31 10.88
C CYS A 157 9.21 -9.08 11.53
N GLY A 158 10.35 -8.42 11.72
CA GLY A 158 11.49 -8.95 12.46
C GLY A 158 11.16 -9.19 13.93
N MET A 159 10.56 -8.20 14.60
CA MET A 159 10.14 -8.31 16.01
C MET A 159 9.08 -9.41 16.24
N LEU A 160 8.16 -9.59 15.29
CA LEU A 160 7.12 -10.62 15.35
C LEU A 160 7.60 -12.01 14.91
N GLY A 161 8.76 -12.12 14.25
CA GLY A 161 9.26 -13.37 13.71
C GLY A 161 8.43 -13.92 12.55
N ILE A 162 7.74 -13.06 11.80
CA ILE A 162 6.78 -13.45 10.76
C ILE A 162 7.27 -13.22 9.33
N GLY A 163 8.51 -12.79 9.12
CA GLY A 163 9.01 -12.31 7.82
C GLY A 163 8.76 -13.28 6.64
N GLU A 164 8.89 -14.59 6.88
CA GLU A 164 8.70 -15.62 5.85
C GLU A 164 7.26 -16.12 5.69
N THR A 165 6.36 -15.72 6.58
CA THR A 165 4.93 -16.09 6.52
C THR A 165 4.23 -15.34 5.40
N ALA A 166 3.05 -15.81 4.99
CA ALA A 166 2.23 -15.10 4.01
C ALA A 166 1.90 -13.67 4.47
N ALA A 167 1.58 -13.48 5.76
CA ALA A 167 1.28 -12.16 6.31
C ALA A 167 2.51 -11.25 6.29
N GLY A 168 3.67 -11.75 6.74
CA GLY A 168 4.91 -10.97 6.73
C GLY A 168 5.34 -10.55 5.33
N LYS A 169 5.12 -11.39 4.31
CA LYS A 169 5.39 -11.03 2.91
C LYS A 169 4.46 -9.92 2.40
N VAL A 170 3.20 -9.91 2.82
CA VAL A 170 2.25 -8.83 2.49
C VAL A 170 2.70 -7.51 3.13
N LEU A 171 3.01 -7.51 4.44
CA LEU A 171 3.47 -6.31 5.15
C LEU A 171 4.71 -5.73 4.47
N GLN A 172 5.78 -6.52 4.32
CA GLN A 172 7.05 -6.05 3.75
C GLN A 172 6.94 -5.58 2.29
N SER A 173 5.95 -6.05 1.54
CA SER A 173 5.74 -5.64 0.14
C SER A 173 4.78 -4.46 -0.02
N TYR A 174 4.02 -4.11 1.02
CA TYR A 174 2.90 -3.16 0.94
C TYR A 174 3.33 -1.79 0.39
N ALA A 175 4.35 -1.18 1.02
CA ALA A 175 4.84 0.14 0.64
C ALA A 175 5.35 0.17 -0.82
N GLY A 176 6.13 -0.84 -1.21
CA GLY A 176 6.63 -0.99 -2.57
C GLY A 176 5.53 -1.10 -3.62
N ILE A 177 4.55 -1.99 -3.40
CA ILE A 177 3.40 -2.16 -4.30
C ILE A 177 2.60 -0.86 -4.39
N ARG A 178 2.35 -0.20 -3.26
CA ARG A 178 1.60 1.05 -3.21
C ARG A 178 2.26 2.14 -4.07
N ARG A 179 3.58 2.33 -3.95
CA ARG A 179 4.34 3.28 -4.79
C ARG A 179 4.33 2.88 -6.26
N SER A 180 4.42 1.59 -6.59
CA SER A 180 4.31 1.13 -7.97
C SER A 180 2.92 1.34 -8.57
N ILE A 181 1.84 1.23 -7.78
CA ILE A 181 0.49 1.61 -8.24
C ILE A 181 0.42 3.11 -8.51
N ASP A 182 0.97 3.95 -7.64
CA ASP A 182 1.02 5.40 -7.84
C ASP A 182 1.83 5.75 -9.11
N GLN A 183 2.90 5.00 -9.41
CA GLN A 183 3.66 5.15 -10.65
C GLN A 183 2.82 4.82 -11.90
N VAL A 184 1.93 3.82 -11.84
CA VAL A 184 0.99 3.52 -12.94
C VAL A 184 0.04 4.69 -13.15
N LEU A 185 -0.47 5.32 -12.08
CA LEU A 185 -1.32 6.50 -12.20
C LEU A 185 -0.60 7.65 -12.92
N ILE A 186 0.62 7.96 -12.49
CA ILE A 186 1.43 9.04 -13.08
C ILE A 186 1.64 8.78 -14.59
N GLN A 187 2.10 7.58 -14.95
CA GLN A 187 2.37 7.26 -16.36
C GLN A 187 1.10 7.24 -17.22
N ALA A 188 -0.01 6.75 -16.68
CA ALA A 188 -1.29 6.75 -17.39
C ALA A 188 -1.85 8.17 -17.59
N LEU A 189 -1.68 9.08 -16.61
CA LEU A 189 -2.07 10.48 -16.77
C LEU A 189 -1.25 11.19 -17.84
N LEU A 190 0.08 11.00 -17.84
CA LEU A 190 0.97 11.55 -18.86
C LEU A 190 0.58 11.08 -20.27
N MET A 191 0.19 9.81 -20.40
CA MET A 191 -0.31 9.26 -21.67
C MET A 191 -1.63 9.88 -22.12
N LEU A 192 -2.58 10.12 -21.20
CA LEU A 192 -3.85 10.76 -21.51
C LEU A 192 -3.67 12.22 -21.94
N GLU A 193 -2.82 12.96 -21.22
CA GLU A 193 -2.46 14.35 -21.54
C GLU A 193 -1.77 14.46 -22.91
N GLY A 194 -0.81 13.56 -23.19
CA GLY A 194 -0.13 13.47 -24.48
C GLY A 194 -1.04 13.03 -25.64
N SER A 195 -2.19 12.42 -25.34
CA SER A 195 -3.18 11.97 -26.34
C SER A 195 -4.24 13.05 -26.64
N GLY A 196 -4.24 14.18 -25.94
CA GLY A 196 -5.24 15.23 -26.10
C GLY A 196 -6.64 14.84 -25.61
N ILE A 197 -6.74 13.78 -24.80
CA ILE A 197 -8.00 13.30 -24.25
C ILE A 197 -8.20 13.99 -22.89
N LYS A 198 -9.20 14.87 -22.80
CA LYS A 198 -9.58 15.56 -21.56
C LYS A 198 -10.37 14.65 -20.62
#